data_AF-A0A6G9SI66-F1
#
_entry.id   AF-A0A6G9SI66-F1
#
_cell.length_a   1.000
_cell.length_b   1.000
_cell.length_c   1.000
_cell.angle_alpha   90.00
_cell.angle_beta   90.00
_cell.angle_gamma   90.00
#
_symmetry.space_group_name_H-M   'P 1'
#
loop_
_entity.id
_entity.type
_entity.pdbx_description
1 polymer ?
#
loop_
_entity_poly.entity_id
_entity_poly.type
_entity_poly.pdbx_seq_one_letter_code
_entity_poly.pdbx_strand_id
1 'polypeptide(L)'
;MPTETTYLELSDGKSHKFYEVTINDVEVTVRYGRIGDVGKTTVTSYDNAQKAHAEVTKLVNSKLKKGYERAQKGDRTKQPISRSDRRLARLNHLRRTGWKPLIKATLDAPFASKYLGKPWLSPGKTHPHCSGCGGALNFHFQLNLQELPESLQGKLGTGLFQMFTCFTCYLHFPEAVALPEAAKSTPPEPEISAEDAANLSKWAPSVIRDGFDEFHGRYMLQIVGWQPFDDYPFFEEAQETYGTEYSEYEEMLIFHVDENDCEFYDEDDPDRPTPIDIQLAWNRTADKLSGWGYWGQQVEHQYCRICNQPMQLFYQLGHGIEYEGSTGLDYDVDNLLLILQCAEHKDEFSCYDSAF
;
A
#
# COMPACT_ATOMS: atom_id res chain seq x y z
N MET A 1 44.73 -32.92 -3.81
CA MET A 1 43.49 -33.04 -4.60
C MET A 1 43.48 -31.92 -5.64
N PRO A 2 42.91 -32.10 -6.84
CA PRO A 2 42.73 -30.99 -7.77
C PRO A 2 41.74 -29.97 -7.20
N THR A 3 41.98 -28.69 -7.48
CA THR A 3 41.04 -27.62 -7.15
C THR A 3 39.72 -27.84 -7.87
N GLU A 4 38.61 -27.92 -7.14
CA GLU A 4 37.27 -28.08 -7.71
C GLU A 4 36.48 -26.79 -7.56
N THR A 5 35.81 -26.32 -8.61
CA THR A 5 34.99 -25.11 -8.59
C THR A 5 33.58 -25.42 -9.09
N THR A 6 32.58 -25.02 -8.29
CA THR A 6 31.18 -25.02 -8.70
C THR A 6 30.71 -23.58 -8.88
N TYR A 7 30.25 -23.24 -10.09
CA TYR A 7 29.71 -21.93 -10.43
C TYR A 7 28.19 -22.03 -10.67
N LEU A 8 27.44 -21.17 -9.99
CA LEU A 8 25.99 -21.13 -10.03
C LEU A 8 25.51 -19.72 -10.38
N GLU A 9 24.40 -19.61 -11.11
CA GLU A 9 23.76 -18.34 -11.44
C GLU A 9 22.27 -18.33 -11.11
N LEU A 10 21.76 -17.15 -10.77
CA LEU A 10 20.34 -16.84 -10.61
C LEU A 10 19.99 -15.66 -11.50
N SER A 11 18.99 -15.82 -12.37
CA SER A 11 18.47 -14.78 -13.26
C SER A 11 16.95 -14.85 -13.31
N ASP A 12 16.26 -14.01 -12.54
CA ASP A 12 14.79 -13.97 -12.39
C ASP A 12 14.17 -12.65 -12.86
N GLY A 13 14.88 -11.91 -13.72
CA GLY A 13 14.48 -10.59 -14.24
C GLY A 13 14.78 -9.43 -13.28
N LYS A 14 14.81 -9.65 -11.96
CA LYS A 14 15.14 -8.62 -10.95
C LYS A 14 16.52 -8.83 -10.30
N SER A 15 17.01 -10.07 -10.27
CA SER A 15 18.30 -10.48 -9.74
C SER A 15 19.13 -11.16 -10.80
N HIS A 16 20.36 -10.68 -11.03
CA HIS A 16 21.37 -11.31 -11.89
C HIS A 16 22.63 -11.58 -11.08
N LYS A 17 22.65 -12.71 -10.37
CA LYS A 17 23.66 -13.00 -9.34
C LYS A 17 24.42 -14.28 -9.68
N PHE A 18 25.72 -14.30 -9.36
CA PHE A 18 26.52 -15.52 -9.37
C PHE A 18 26.92 -15.93 -7.95
N TYR A 19 27.16 -17.22 -7.79
CA TYR A 19 27.74 -17.81 -6.59
C TYR A 19 28.72 -18.89 -7.01
N GLU A 20 29.96 -18.75 -6.58
CA GLU A 20 31.08 -19.61 -6.94
C GLU A 20 31.66 -20.18 -5.65
N VAL A 21 31.85 -21.49 -5.61
CA VAL A 21 32.52 -22.16 -4.49
C VAL A 21 33.68 -22.95 -5.06
N THR A 22 34.88 -22.64 -4.60
CA THR A 22 36.12 -23.32 -4.96
C THR A 22 36.66 -24.02 -3.72
N ILE A 23 37.01 -25.29 -3.84
CA ILE A 23 37.69 -26.06 -2.79
C ILE A 23 39.10 -26.41 -3.23
N ASN A 24 40.06 -26.13 -2.36
CA ASN A 24 41.45 -26.48 -2.51
C ASN A 24 41.92 -27.17 -1.23
N ASP A 25 41.86 -28.50 -1.23
CA ASP A 25 42.17 -29.36 -0.08
C ASP A 25 41.30 -29.04 1.15
N VAL A 26 41.85 -28.31 2.13
CA VAL A 26 41.13 -27.91 3.35
C VAL A 26 40.57 -26.49 3.28
N GLU A 27 40.86 -25.75 2.22
CA GLU A 27 40.42 -24.37 2.05
C GLU A 27 39.20 -24.28 1.12
N VAL A 28 38.17 -23.57 1.55
CA VAL A 28 37.00 -23.25 0.74
C VAL A 28 36.98 -21.74 0.49
N THR A 29 37.00 -21.36 -0.77
CA THR A 29 36.80 -20.00 -1.25
C THR A 29 35.40 -19.86 -1.79
N VAL A 30 34.64 -18.89 -1.29
CA VAL A 30 33.33 -18.51 -1.80
C VAL A 30 33.45 -17.15 -2.45
N ARG A 31 33.02 -17.02 -3.71
CA ARG A 31 32.92 -15.75 -4.42
C ARG A 31 31.49 -15.53 -4.88
N TYR A 32 30.94 -14.35 -4.61
CA TYR A 32 29.55 -14.05 -4.98
C TYR A 32 29.35 -12.59 -5.34
N GLY A 33 28.41 -12.33 -6.22
CA GLY A 33 28.16 -10.97 -6.68
C GLY A 33 27.16 -10.93 -7.82
N ARG A 34 27.13 -9.81 -8.53
CA ARG A 34 26.36 -9.67 -9.77
C ARG A 34 27.11 -10.35 -10.92
N ILE A 35 26.39 -11.01 -11.83
CA ILE A 35 26.97 -11.62 -13.04
C ILE A 35 27.75 -10.55 -13.82
N GLY A 36 28.98 -10.88 -14.20
CA GLY A 36 29.92 -9.99 -14.89
C GLY A 36 30.73 -9.03 -13.99
N ASP A 37 30.46 -8.97 -12.68
CA ASP A 37 31.28 -8.22 -11.73
C ASP A 37 32.33 -9.11 -11.05
N VAL A 38 33.33 -8.47 -10.41
CA VAL A 38 34.38 -9.17 -9.65
C VAL A 38 33.78 -9.97 -8.48
N GLY A 39 32.77 -9.40 -7.81
CA GLY A 39 32.12 -9.97 -6.63
C GLY A 39 32.91 -9.78 -5.33
N LYS A 40 32.36 -10.29 -4.23
CA LYS A 40 33.00 -10.38 -2.92
C LYS A 40 33.51 -11.80 -2.72
N THR A 41 34.67 -11.93 -2.08
CA THR A 41 35.32 -13.21 -1.82
C THR A 41 35.48 -13.42 -0.32
N THR A 42 35.24 -14.64 0.13
CA THR A 42 35.50 -15.09 1.50
C THR A 42 36.26 -16.41 1.42
N VAL A 43 37.32 -16.53 2.21
CA VAL A 43 38.14 -17.74 2.30
C VAL A 43 37.99 -18.31 3.70
N THR A 44 37.81 -19.61 3.80
CA THR A 44 37.66 -20.31 5.08
C THR A 44 38.40 -21.64 5.02
N SER A 45 39.31 -21.86 5.98
CA SER A 45 40.04 -23.11 6.13
C SER A 45 39.35 -24.03 7.15
N TYR A 46 39.38 -25.33 6.91
CA TYR A 46 38.80 -26.36 7.76
C TYR A 46 39.88 -27.30 8.30
N ASP A 47 39.54 -28.07 9.35
CA ASP A 47 40.51 -28.98 9.98
C ASP A 47 40.98 -30.10 9.05
N ASN A 48 40.14 -30.51 8.09
CA ASN A 48 40.43 -31.58 7.15
C ASN A 48 39.58 -31.48 5.87
N ALA A 49 40.02 -32.19 4.83
CA ALA A 49 39.38 -32.16 3.52
C ALA A 49 37.92 -32.66 3.55
N GLN A 50 37.60 -33.66 4.38
CA GLN A 50 36.24 -34.19 4.49
C GLN A 50 35.26 -33.13 4.98
N LYS A 51 35.65 -32.32 5.99
CA LYS A 51 34.83 -31.20 6.47
C LYS A 51 34.66 -30.12 5.41
N ALA A 52 35.73 -29.77 4.67
CA ALA A 52 35.66 -28.81 3.58
C ALA A 52 34.68 -29.25 2.49
N HIS A 53 34.76 -30.51 2.03
CA HIS A 53 33.83 -31.08 1.04
C HIS A 53 32.37 -31.12 1.52
N ALA A 54 32.15 -31.45 2.80
CA ALA A 54 30.81 -31.43 3.40
C ALA A 54 30.21 -30.02 3.37
N GLU A 55 31.01 -28.99 3.72
CA GLU A 55 30.53 -27.61 3.70
C GLU A 55 30.26 -27.10 2.27
N VAL A 56 31.12 -27.42 1.29
CA VAL A 56 30.87 -27.10 -0.13
C VAL A 56 29.54 -27.68 -0.59
N THR A 57 29.30 -28.95 -0.30
CA THR A 57 28.06 -29.65 -0.68
C THR A 57 26.83 -28.95 -0.07
N LYS A 58 26.93 -28.55 1.21
CA LYS A 58 25.88 -27.82 1.92
C LYS A 58 25.63 -26.43 1.33
N LEU A 59 26.67 -25.66 1.01
CA LEU A 59 26.57 -24.35 0.40
C LEU A 59 25.92 -24.42 -0.98
N VAL A 60 26.36 -25.36 -1.82
CA VAL A 60 25.79 -25.58 -3.17
C VAL A 60 24.32 -25.96 -3.07
N ASN A 61 23.97 -26.97 -2.26
CA ASN A 61 22.58 -27.41 -2.11
C ASN A 61 21.67 -26.31 -1.55
N SER A 62 22.17 -25.46 -0.65
CA SER A 62 21.43 -24.31 -0.14
C SER A 62 21.09 -23.31 -1.25
N LYS A 63 22.02 -23.06 -2.18
CA LYS A 63 21.80 -22.14 -3.30
C LYS A 63 20.89 -22.74 -4.37
N LEU A 64 21.05 -24.01 -4.70
CA LEU A 64 20.14 -24.72 -5.63
C LEU A 64 18.69 -24.67 -5.14
N LYS A 65 18.45 -24.86 -3.83
CA LYS A 65 17.11 -24.70 -3.23
C LYS A 65 16.54 -23.27 -3.34
N LYS A 66 17.38 -22.26 -3.52
CA LYS A 66 17.01 -20.85 -3.71
C LYS A 66 16.86 -20.47 -5.19
N GLY A 67 16.81 -21.46 -6.09
CA GLY A 67 16.62 -21.24 -7.53
C GLY A 67 17.90 -20.92 -8.30
N TYR A 68 19.07 -21.04 -7.69
CA TYR A 68 20.32 -20.98 -8.46
C TYR A 68 20.45 -22.23 -9.33
N GLU A 69 21.01 -22.06 -10.53
CA GLU A 69 21.26 -23.13 -11.49
C GLU A 69 22.77 -23.27 -11.72
N ARG A 70 23.22 -24.49 -12.07
CA ARG A 70 24.60 -24.70 -12.50
C ARG A 70 24.82 -24.01 -13.86
N ALA A 71 25.88 -23.22 -13.96
CA ALA A 71 26.20 -22.46 -15.17
C ALA A 71 27.72 -22.46 -15.43
N GLN A 72 28.15 -22.02 -16.62
CA GLN A 72 29.56 -21.69 -16.85
C GLN A 72 29.78 -20.19 -16.77
N LYS A 73 30.91 -19.79 -16.18
CA LYS A 73 31.28 -18.39 -16.06
C LYS A 73 31.49 -17.79 -17.45
N GLY A 74 30.72 -16.77 -17.78
CA GLY A 74 30.77 -16.07 -19.07
C GLY A 74 29.60 -16.39 -20.00
N ASP A 75 28.79 -17.40 -19.70
CA ASP A 75 27.59 -17.74 -20.51
C ASP A 75 26.57 -16.60 -20.53
N ARG A 76 26.44 -15.86 -19.43
CA ARG A 76 25.56 -14.70 -19.32
C ARG A 76 26.36 -13.41 -19.20
N THR A 77 25.93 -12.41 -19.95
CA THR A 77 26.49 -11.05 -19.90
C THR A 77 25.89 -10.25 -18.75
N LYS A 78 26.64 -9.24 -18.30
CA LYS A 78 26.15 -8.28 -17.29
C LYS A 78 24.94 -7.54 -17.85
N GLN A 79 23.77 -7.87 -17.33
CA GLN A 79 22.57 -7.08 -17.59
C GLN A 79 22.71 -5.71 -16.93
N PRO A 80 22.20 -4.61 -17.49
CA PRO A 80 22.01 -3.36 -16.75
C PRO A 80 20.90 -3.56 -15.70
N ILE A 81 21.01 -2.93 -14.52
CA ILE A 81 19.85 -2.77 -13.62
C ILE A 81 19.27 -1.42 -14.00
N SER A 82 17.94 -1.37 -14.22
CA SER A 82 17.24 -0.12 -14.49
C SER A 82 17.37 0.85 -13.30
N ARG A 83 17.22 2.14 -13.57
CA ARG A 83 17.29 3.17 -12.52
C ARG A 83 16.20 2.95 -11.46
N SER A 84 14.99 2.65 -11.91
CA SER A 84 13.82 2.30 -11.11
C SER A 84 14.08 1.11 -10.18
N ASP A 85 14.73 0.05 -10.68
CA ASP A 85 15.06 -1.14 -9.88
C ASP A 85 16.08 -0.84 -8.77
N ARG A 86 17.10 0.02 -9.02
CA ARG A 86 18.04 0.44 -7.96
C ARG A 86 17.31 1.20 -6.87
N ARG A 87 16.38 2.07 -7.29
CA ARG A 87 15.62 2.92 -6.40
C ARG A 87 14.74 2.11 -5.47
N LEU A 88 13.90 1.23 -6.02
CA LEU A 88 13.07 0.32 -5.23
C LEU A 88 13.92 -0.57 -4.31
N ALA A 89 15.07 -1.07 -4.78
CA ALA A 89 15.96 -1.88 -3.94
C ALA A 89 16.49 -1.11 -2.71
N ARG A 90 16.73 0.20 -2.83
CA ARG A 90 17.14 1.05 -1.70
C ARG A 90 16.00 1.32 -0.75
N LEU A 91 14.79 1.53 -1.26
CA LEU A 91 13.62 1.86 -0.44
C LEU A 91 12.94 0.63 0.17
N ASN A 92 13.27 -0.58 -0.27
CA ASN A 92 12.57 -1.82 0.13
C ASN A 92 12.48 -2.05 1.64
N HIS A 93 13.37 -1.47 2.45
CA HIS A 93 13.32 -1.56 3.92
C HIS A 93 12.24 -0.67 4.56
N LEU A 94 11.78 0.37 3.85
CA LEU A 94 10.71 1.30 4.25
C LEU A 94 9.33 0.81 3.79
N ARG A 95 9.31 -0.19 2.92
CA ARG A 95 8.11 -0.61 2.22
C ARG A 95 7.06 -1.12 3.18
N ARG A 96 5.86 -0.56 3.10
CA ARG A 96 4.62 -1.14 3.63
C ARG A 96 3.69 -1.53 2.49
N THR A 97 2.72 -2.37 2.78
CA THR A 97 1.67 -2.70 1.82
C THR A 97 0.48 -1.77 2.04
N GLY A 98 0.20 -0.92 1.05
CA GLY A 98 -1.06 -0.21 0.93
C GLY A 98 -2.06 -1.02 0.10
N TRP A 99 -3.34 -0.71 0.23
CA TRP A 99 -4.40 -1.41 -0.49
C TRP A 99 -5.32 -0.43 -1.20
N LYS A 100 -5.34 -0.49 -2.54
CA LYS A 100 -6.26 0.27 -3.38
C LYS A 100 -7.62 -0.43 -3.37
N PRO A 101 -8.72 0.29 -3.09
CA PRO A 101 -10.06 -0.28 -3.17
C PRO A 101 -10.44 -0.58 -4.63
N LEU A 102 -10.97 -1.78 -4.87
CA LEU A 102 -11.60 -2.14 -6.15
C LEU A 102 -13.09 -1.90 -6.02
N ILE A 103 -13.64 -1.08 -6.90
CA ILE A 103 -14.97 -0.49 -6.70
C ILE A 103 -15.93 -0.87 -7.82
N LYS A 104 -17.20 -1.04 -7.47
CA LYS A 104 -18.30 -1.26 -8.41
C LYS A 104 -19.52 -0.43 -8.00
N ALA A 105 -20.12 0.31 -8.94
CA ALA A 105 -21.39 0.98 -8.71
C ALA A 105 -22.52 -0.05 -8.58
N THR A 106 -23.37 0.12 -7.58
CA THR A 106 -24.46 -0.83 -7.29
C THR A 106 -25.56 -0.17 -6.46
N LEU A 107 -26.59 -0.94 -6.14
CA LEU A 107 -27.66 -0.60 -5.20
C LEU A 107 -27.20 -0.72 -3.75
N ASP A 108 -27.92 -0.05 -2.86
CA ASP A 108 -27.65 -0.07 -1.42
C ASP A 108 -27.49 -1.50 -0.85
N ALA A 109 -26.28 -1.82 -0.39
CA ALA A 109 -25.97 -3.01 0.38
C ALA A 109 -25.62 -2.59 1.81
N PRO A 110 -26.48 -2.86 2.81
CA PRO A 110 -26.33 -2.29 4.15
C PRO A 110 -24.99 -2.63 4.81
N PHE A 111 -24.51 -3.86 4.66
CA PHE A 111 -23.32 -4.35 5.36
C PHE A 111 -22.02 -4.27 4.56
N ALA A 112 -22.09 -3.87 3.30
CA ALA A 112 -20.90 -3.87 2.45
C ALA A 112 -19.94 -2.74 2.82
N SER A 113 -18.66 -2.96 2.51
CA SER A 113 -17.71 -1.88 2.37
C SER A 113 -18.12 -0.98 1.21
N LYS A 114 -18.28 0.33 1.44
CA LYS A 114 -18.85 1.24 0.44
C LYS A 114 -18.52 2.70 0.70
N TYR A 115 -18.51 3.46 -0.39
CA TYR A 115 -18.64 4.90 -0.38
C TYR A 115 -20.05 5.29 -0.81
N LEU A 116 -20.54 6.40 -0.25
CA LEU A 116 -21.87 6.93 -0.54
C LEU A 116 -22.99 5.92 -0.22
N GLY A 117 -24.22 6.29 -0.55
CA GLY A 117 -25.40 5.51 -0.21
C GLY A 117 -25.83 5.72 1.23
N LYS A 118 -26.50 4.72 1.82
CA LYS A 118 -27.03 4.80 3.19
C LYS A 118 -26.12 4.06 4.17
N PRO A 119 -25.75 4.66 5.32
CA PRO A 119 -25.07 3.91 6.36
C PRO A 119 -25.99 2.81 6.89
N TRP A 120 -25.42 1.69 7.34
CA TRP A 120 -26.20 0.78 8.18
C TRP A 120 -26.36 1.37 9.58
N LEU A 121 -27.59 1.42 10.08
CA LEU A 121 -27.88 1.83 11.45
C LEU A 121 -28.52 0.67 12.19
N SER A 122 -28.13 0.47 13.45
CA SER A 122 -28.77 -0.53 14.31
C SER A 122 -30.27 -0.26 14.45
N PRO A 123 -31.13 -1.29 14.59
CA PRO A 123 -32.57 -1.11 14.75
C PRO A 123 -32.92 -0.09 15.84
N GLY A 124 -33.74 0.90 15.48
CA GLY A 124 -34.18 1.98 16.38
C GLY A 124 -33.20 3.15 16.52
N LYS A 125 -32.02 3.11 15.90
CA LYS A 125 -31.14 4.28 15.75
C LYS A 125 -31.61 5.15 14.60
N THR A 126 -31.59 6.45 14.81
CA THR A 126 -31.81 7.46 13.77
C THR A 126 -30.48 7.94 13.22
N HIS A 127 -30.52 8.63 12.08
CA HIS A 127 -29.36 9.27 11.49
C HIS A 127 -28.64 10.17 12.52
N PRO A 128 -27.30 10.15 12.60
CA PRO A 128 -26.56 10.90 13.61
C PRO A 128 -26.56 12.41 13.31
N HIS A 129 -26.41 13.21 14.37
CA HIS A 129 -26.40 14.68 14.31
C HIS A 129 -25.10 15.22 14.92
N CYS A 130 -24.64 16.36 14.39
CA CYS A 130 -23.44 17.04 14.86
C CYS A 130 -23.63 17.56 16.29
N SER A 131 -22.66 17.26 17.16
CA SER A 131 -22.65 17.76 18.55
C SER A 131 -22.44 19.27 18.66
N GLY A 132 -21.91 19.92 17.60
CA GLY A 132 -21.70 21.36 17.54
C GLY A 132 -22.93 22.14 17.08
N CYS A 133 -23.41 21.90 15.85
CA CYS A 133 -24.52 22.66 15.26
C CYS A 133 -25.89 21.98 15.33
N GLY A 134 -25.95 20.69 15.71
CA GLY A 134 -27.20 19.91 15.72
C GLY A 134 -27.71 19.47 14.35
N GLY A 135 -27.04 19.82 13.25
CA GLY A 135 -27.39 19.39 11.90
C GLY A 135 -27.14 17.89 11.68
N ALA A 136 -27.89 17.28 10.74
CA ALA A 136 -27.66 15.89 10.34
C ALA A 136 -26.24 15.73 9.75
N LEU A 137 -25.54 14.67 10.12
CA LEU A 137 -24.21 14.39 9.58
C LEU A 137 -24.30 13.82 8.15
N ASN A 138 -23.28 14.04 7.32
CA ASN A 138 -23.17 13.42 6.01
C ASN A 138 -22.40 12.12 6.14
N PHE A 139 -22.94 11.04 5.58
CA PHE A 139 -22.25 9.76 5.50
C PHE A 139 -21.27 9.79 4.33
N HIS A 140 -20.00 9.46 4.57
CA HIS A 140 -18.99 9.37 3.51
C HIS A 140 -18.72 7.93 3.13
N PHE A 141 -18.42 7.11 4.13
CA PHE A 141 -17.76 5.84 3.90
C PHE A 141 -18.04 4.83 5.01
N GLN A 142 -18.12 3.55 4.65
CA GLN A 142 -18.24 2.43 5.55
C GLN A 142 -17.31 1.30 5.13
N LEU A 143 -16.68 0.63 6.09
CA LEU A 143 -15.94 -0.60 5.88
C LEU A 143 -16.56 -1.73 6.66
N ASN A 144 -16.78 -2.87 5.99
CA ASN A 144 -16.94 -4.13 6.69
C ASN A 144 -15.57 -4.67 7.05
N LEU A 145 -15.22 -4.65 8.33
CA LEU A 145 -13.89 -5.04 8.79
C LEU A 145 -13.58 -6.53 8.58
N GLN A 146 -14.61 -7.33 8.26
CA GLN A 146 -14.47 -8.76 7.91
C GLN A 146 -14.14 -8.98 6.43
N GLU A 147 -14.37 -7.99 5.57
CA GLU A 147 -14.07 -8.03 4.12
C GLU A 147 -12.69 -7.44 3.78
N LEU A 148 -11.93 -7.04 4.81
CA LEU A 148 -10.58 -6.52 4.61
C LEU A 148 -9.61 -7.61 4.16
N PRO A 149 -8.48 -7.23 3.53
CA PRO A 149 -7.43 -8.16 3.16
C PRO A 149 -6.99 -9.05 4.33
N GLU A 150 -6.70 -10.33 4.05
CA GLU A 150 -6.36 -11.34 5.06
C GLU A 150 -5.24 -10.87 6.02
N SER A 151 -4.25 -10.14 5.50
CA SER A 151 -3.14 -9.61 6.29
C SER A 151 -3.54 -8.54 7.32
N LEU A 152 -4.74 -7.96 7.21
CA LEU A 152 -5.30 -6.92 8.07
C LEU A 152 -6.48 -7.42 8.93
N GLN A 153 -7.04 -8.60 8.63
CA GLN A 153 -8.14 -9.15 9.41
C GLN A 153 -7.75 -9.34 10.88
N GLY A 154 -8.63 -8.89 11.78
CA GLY A 154 -8.39 -8.92 13.23
C GLY A 154 -7.41 -7.86 13.75
N LYS A 155 -6.69 -7.14 12.87
CA LYS A 155 -5.77 -6.07 13.27
C LYS A 155 -6.43 -4.71 13.42
N LEU A 156 -7.52 -4.47 12.70
CA LEU A 156 -8.19 -3.16 12.67
C LEU A 156 -9.53 -3.13 13.43
N GLY A 157 -9.79 -4.18 14.23
CA GLY A 157 -11.04 -4.35 14.97
C GLY A 157 -12.01 -5.28 14.25
N THR A 158 -13.28 -5.22 14.67
CA THR A 158 -14.38 -6.02 14.13
C THR A 158 -15.62 -5.16 14.00
N GLY A 159 -16.53 -5.50 13.09
CA GLY A 159 -17.76 -4.73 12.92
C GLY A 159 -17.81 -4.01 11.59
N LEU A 160 -18.60 -2.94 11.55
CA LEU A 160 -18.52 -1.93 10.52
C LEU A 160 -17.78 -0.72 11.08
N PHE A 161 -16.82 -0.18 10.33
CA PHE A 161 -16.35 1.18 10.54
C PHE A 161 -17.19 2.12 9.68
N GLN A 162 -17.57 3.27 10.21
CA GLN A 162 -18.35 4.29 9.50
C GLN A 162 -17.73 5.66 9.72
N MET A 163 -17.77 6.48 8.68
CA MET A 163 -17.25 7.84 8.68
C MET A 163 -18.35 8.83 8.32
N PHE A 164 -18.59 9.76 9.23
CA PHE A 164 -19.53 10.85 9.05
C PHE A 164 -18.84 12.21 9.17
N THR A 165 -19.33 13.21 8.44
CA THR A 165 -18.81 14.59 8.51
C THR A 165 -19.94 15.60 8.60
N CYS A 166 -19.75 16.62 9.43
CA CYS A 166 -20.58 17.80 9.43
C CYS A 166 -19.94 18.87 8.54
N PHE A 167 -20.51 19.18 7.38
CA PHE A 167 -19.97 20.23 6.50
C PHE A 167 -20.14 21.65 7.06
N THR A 168 -21.13 21.87 7.94
CA THR A 168 -21.30 23.17 8.59
C THR A 168 -20.19 23.47 9.59
N CYS A 169 -19.78 22.47 10.37
CA CYS A 169 -18.75 22.63 11.40
C CYS A 169 -17.36 22.18 10.94
N TYR A 170 -17.27 21.52 9.78
CA TYR A 170 -16.08 20.82 9.30
C TYR A 170 -15.51 19.87 10.38
N LEU A 171 -16.40 19.05 10.96
CA LEU A 171 -16.05 18.08 12.00
C LEU A 171 -16.29 16.66 11.51
N HIS A 172 -15.37 15.77 11.88
CA HIS A 172 -15.32 14.37 11.47
C HIS A 172 -15.68 13.44 12.64
N PHE A 173 -16.46 12.40 12.33
CA PHE A 173 -17.03 11.47 13.30
C PHE A 173 -16.78 10.02 12.84
N PRO A 174 -15.55 9.50 13.04
CA PRO A 174 -15.27 8.08 12.83
C PRO A 174 -15.92 7.25 13.93
N GLU A 175 -16.58 6.16 13.58
CA GLU A 175 -17.18 5.24 14.55
C GLU A 175 -17.03 3.77 14.13
N ALA A 176 -16.88 2.90 15.12
CA ALA A 176 -17.00 1.45 14.95
C ALA A 176 -18.33 0.98 15.53
N VAL A 177 -19.09 0.21 14.74
CA VAL A 177 -20.39 -0.35 15.13
C VAL A 177 -20.39 -1.86 15.00
N ALA A 178 -21.07 -2.53 15.93
CA ALA A 178 -21.15 -3.99 15.93
C ALA A 178 -21.84 -4.50 14.66
N LEU A 179 -21.21 -5.46 13.98
CA LEU A 179 -21.82 -6.12 12.83
C LEU A 179 -22.94 -7.06 13.31
N PRO A 180 -24.18 -6.94 12.80
CA PRO A 180 -25.27 -7.81 13.21
C PRO A 180 -25.03 -9.24 12.71
N GLU A 181 -25.64 -10.21 13.40
CA GLU A 181 -25.48 -11.64 13.07
C GLU A 181 -25.93 -11.97 11.64
N ALA A 182 -26.96 -11.29 11.14
CA ALA A 182 -27.46 -11.42 9.76
C ALA A 182 -26.43 -11.05 8.68
N ALA A 183 -25.41 -10.26 9.03
CA ALA A 183 -24.36 -9.86 8.10
C ALA A 183 -23.18 -10.84 8.05
N LYS A 184 -23.17 -11.87 8.91
CA LYS A 184 -22.17 -12.96 8.88
C LYS A 184 -22.42 -13.98 7.77
N SER A 185 -23.60 -13.95 7.16
CA SER A 185 -23.94 -14.73 5.97
C SER A 185 -23.82 -13.86 4.74
N THR A 186 -23.24 -14.39 3.65
CA THR A 186 -23.22 -13.72 2.35
C THR A 186 -24.66 -13.41 1.93
N PRO A 187 -25.07 -12.12 1.87
CA PRO A 187 -26.38 -11.79 1.36
C PRO A 187 -26.43 -12.15 -0.15
N PRO A 188 -27.60 -12.56 -0.67
CA PRO A 188 -27.76 -12.73 -2.10
C PRO A 188 -27.45 -11.41 -2.82
N GLU A 189 -26.82 -11.47 -4.00
CA GLU A 189 -26.67 -10.27 -4.82
C GLU A 189 -28.05 -9.63 -5.03
N PRO A 190 -28.19 -8.31 -4.82
CA PRO A 190 -29.46 -7.65 -4.99
C PRO A 190 -29.90 -7.79 -6.45
N GLU A 191 -31.14 -8.23 -6.68
CA GLU A 191 -31.72 -8.20 -8.02
C GLU A 191 -31.87 -6.74 -8.46
N ILE A 192 -31.07 -6.33 -9.45
CA ILE A 192 -31.13 -4.99 -10.03
C ILE A 192 -32.23 -4.97 -11.08
N SER A 193 -33.26 -4.14 -10.87
CA SER A 193 -34.32 -3.95 -11.85
C SER A 193 -33.77 -3.39 -13.16
N ALA A 194 -34.48 -3.60 -14.29
CA ALA A 194 -34.06 -3.03 -15.58
C ALA A 194 -34.00 -1.48 -15.54
N GLU A 195 -34.86 -0.86 -14.74
CA GLU A 195 -34.86 0.59 -14.50
C GLU A 195 -33.60 1.01 -13.71
N ASP A 196 -33.30 0.34 -12.61
CA ASP A 196 -32.09 0.62 -11.82
C ASP A 196 -30.82 0.38 -12.62
N ALA A 197 -30.78 -0.65 -13.46
CA ALA A 197 -29.64 -0.90 -14.34
C ALA A 197 -29.45 0.25 -15.35
N ALA A 198 -30.55 0.75 -15.94
CA ALA A 198 -30.50 1.89 -16.86
C ALA A 198 -30.13 3.20 -16.16
N ASN A 199 -30.52 3.39 -14.90
CA ASN A 199 -30.14 4.55 -14.10
C ASN A 199 -28.68 4.48 -13.65
N LEU A 200 -28.23 3.32 -13.14
CA LEU A 200 -26.82 3.08 -12.78
C LEU A 200 -25.88 3.33 -13.96
N SER A 201 -26.24 2.93 -15.17
CA SER A 201 -25.41 3.19 -16.37
C SER A 201 -25.25 4.67 -16.74
N LYS A 202 -26.07 5.55 -16.17
CA LYS A 202 -26.03 7.01 -16.40
C LYS A 202 -25.62 7.77 -15.15
N TRP A 203 -25.57 7.09 -14.01
CA TRP A 203 -25.23 7.67 -12.74
C TRP A 203 -23.73 7.90 -12.70
N ALA A 204 -23.34 9.13 -12.37
CA ALA A 204 -21.98 9.48 -12.07
C ALA A 204 -21.92 9.87 -10.59
N PRO A 205 -20.98 9.31 -9.81
CA PRO A 205 -20.74 9.82 -8.47
C PRO A 205 -20.24 11.26 -8.61
N SER A 206 -20.99 12.21 -8.06
CA SER A 206 -20.56 13.61 -8.00
C SER A 206 -20.12 13.95 -6.58
N VAL A 207 -19.16 14.86 -6.48
CA VAL A 207 -18.63 15.37 -5.22
C VAL A 207 -19.79 15.90 -4.37
N ILE A 208 -19.95 15.36 -3.15
CA ILE A 208 -20.89 15.89 -2.16
C ILE A 208 -20.34 17.23 -1.67
N ARG A 209 -20.52 18.31 -2.44
CA ARG A 209 -20.17 19.67 -1.98
C ARG A 209 -21.24 20.28 -1.09
N ASP A 210 -22.53 19.92 -1.27
CA ASP A 210 -23.64 20.58 -0.57
C ASP A 210 -24.82 19.66 -0.17
N GLY A 211 -24.59 18.37 -0.01
CA GLY A 211 -25.57 17.42 0.52
C GLY A 211 -26.16 16.46 -0.51
N PHE A 212 -26.66 15.35 0.02
CA PHE A 212 -27.29 14.19 -0.61
C PHE A 212 -27.30 14.11 -2.15
N ASP A 213 -26.71 13.01 -2.66
CA ASP A 213 -26.94 12.48 -4.02
C ASP A 213 -28.42 12.64 -4.44
N GLU A 214 -28.66 13.09 -5.68
CA GLU A 214 -29.99 13.29 -6.27
C GLU A 214 -30.88 12.04 -6.10
N PHE A 215 -30.28 10.85 -6.01
CA PHE A 215 -30.97 9.59 -5.80
C PHE A 215 -31.17 9.19 -4.32
N HIS A 216 -31.04 10.12 -3.37
CA HIS A 216 -31.29 9.90 -1.93
C HIS A 216 -30.49 8.72 -1.33
N GLY A 217 -29.26 8.52 -1.81
CA GLY A 217 -28.40 7.41 -1.38
C GLY A 217 -28.91 6.03 -1.81
N ARG A 218 -29.66 5.95 -2.92
CA ARG A 218 -30.07 4.67 -3.54
C ARG A 218 -28.91 3.94 -4.20
N TYR A 219 -27.98 4.69 -4.78
CA TYR A 219 -26.78 4.17 -5.44
C TYR A 219 -25.56 4.41 -4.56
N MET A 220 -24.56 3.54 -4.72
CA MET A 220 -23.34 3.56 -3.95
C MET A 220 -22.17 2.97 -4.75
N LEU A 221 -20.96 3.23 -4.27
CA LEU A 221 -19.73 2.62 -4.75
C LEU A 221 -19.31 1.53 -3.78
N GLN A 222 -19.61 0.27 -4.10
CA GLN A 222 -19.20 -0.86 -3.27
C GLN A 222 -17.72 -1.15 -3.46
N ILE A 223 -16.98 -1.34 -2.37
CA ILE A 223 -15.67 -1.97 -2.43
C ILE A 223 -15.89 -3.48 -2.53
N VAL A 224 -15.53 -4.05 -3.68
CA VAL A 224 -15.68 -5.48 -4.00
C VAL A 224 -14.37 -6.25 -3.85
N GLY A 225 -13.27 -5.55 -3.57
CA GLY A 225 -11.96 -6.16 -3.37
C GLY A 225 -10.88 -5.12 -3.10
N TRP A 226 -9.65 -5.62 -2.98
CA TRP A 226 -8.48 -4.81 -2.65
C TRP A 226 -7.30 -5.21 -3.52
N GLN A 227 -6.63 -4.23 -4.11
CA GLN A 227 -5.40 -4.43 -4.87
C GLN A 227 -4.20 -3.99 -4.02
N PRO A 228 -3.26 -4.90 -3.69
CA PRO A 228 -2.08 -4.53 -2.92
C PRO A 228 -1.11 -3.72 -3.79
N PHE A 229 -0.43 -2.76 -3.17
CA PHE A 229 0.69 -2.04 -3.76
C PHE A 229 1.78 -1.75 -2.72
N ASP A 230 2.98 -1.48 -3.22
CA ASP A 230 4.13 -1.09 -2.40
C ASP A 230 4.01 0.41 -2.07
N ASP A 231 3.89 0.73 -0.78
CA ASP A 231 3.73 2.08 -0.26
C ASP A 231 4.95 2.50 0.55
N TYR A 232 5.28 3.79 0.54
CA TYR A 232 6.50 4.34 1.12
C TYR A 232 6.20 5.60 1.96
N PRO A 233 6.94 5.83 3.05
CA PRO A 233 6.66 6.89 4.03
C PRO A 233 6.94 8.29 3.47
N PHE A 234 6.45 9.30 4.19
CA PHE A 234 6.98 10.67 4.10
C PHE A 234 8.44 10.75 4.55
N PHE A 235 9.24 11.71 4.05
CA PHE A 235 10.69 11.69 4.28
C PHE A 235 11.04 11.82 5.77
N GLU A 236 10.35 12.72 6.47
CA GLU A 236 10.53 12.90 7.92
C GLU A 236 10.14 11.61 8.66
N GLU A 237 9.05 10.97 8.27
CA GLU A 237 8.59 9.71 8.87
C GLU A 237 9.59 8.55 8.61
N ALA A 238 10.23 8.54 7.43
CA ALA A 238 11.29 7.61 7.09
C ALA A 238 12.54 7.83 7.96
N GLN A 239 12.94 9.10 8.11
CA GLN A 239 14.10 9.50 8.90
C GLN A 239 13.89 9.18 10.38
N GLU A 240 12.72 9.47 10.93
CA GLU A 240 12.34 9.15 12.30
C GLU A 240 12.33 7.64 12.56
N THR A 241 11.73 6.86 11.64
CA THR A 241 11.52 5.43 11.86
C THR A 241 12.79 4.60 11.64
N TYR A 242 13.62 4.98 10.66
CA TYR A 242 14.73 4.15 10.20
C TYR A 242 16.11 4.79 10.38
N GLY A 243 16.19 6.06 10.79
CA GLY A 243 17.44 6.79 10.96
C GLY A 243 18.22 6.95 9.65
N THR A 244 17.53 6.88 8.52
CA THR A 244 18.15 6.92 7.19
C THR A 244 18.29 8.37 6.75
N GLU A 245 19.54 8.82 6.55
CA GLU A 245 19.80 10.07 5.83
C GLU A 245 19.55 9.84 4.33
N TYR A 246 18.66 10.63 3.75
CA TYR A 246 18.46 10.70 2.30
C TYR A 246 19.19 11.93 1.77
N SER A 247 19.64 11.88 0.52
CA SER A 247 20.04 13.12 -0.16
C SER A 247 18.79 13.94 -0.52
N GLU A 248 18.92 15.26 -0.57
CA GLU A 248 17.89 16.20 -1.06
C GLU A 248 17.29 15.77 -2.42
N TYR A 249 18.10 15.10 -3.25
CA TYR A 249 17.69 14.50 -4.52
C TYR A 249 16.84 13.22 -4.36
N GLU A 250 17.17 12.37 -3.39
CA GLU A 250 16.37 11.19 -3.04
C GLU A 250 15.05 11.59 -2.41
N GLU A 251 15.04 12.66 -1.62
CA GLU A 251 13.82 13.29 -1.11
C GLU A 251 12.99 13.84 -2.28
N MET A 252 13.54 14.69 -3.15
CA MET A 252 12.80 15.25 -4.29
C MET A 252 12.12 14.17 -5.15
N LEU A 253 12.88 13.13 -5.51
CA LEU A 253 12.35 12.06 -6.34
C LEU A 253 11.34 11.19 -5.58
N ILE A 254 11.47 11.01 -4.25
CA ILE A 254 10.48 10.20 -3.52
C ILE A 254 9.19 11.00 -3.50
N PHE A 255 9.25 12.35 -3.44
CA PHE A 255 8.14 13.17 -2.98
C PHE A 255 7.34 14.00 -4.00
N HIS A 256 7.87 14.36 -5.17
CA HIS A 256 7.15 15.28 -6.09
C HIS A 256 7.39 14.92 -7.56
N VAL A 257 6.52 14.06 -8.10
CA VAL A 257 6.44 13.80 -9.54
C VAL A 257 4.97 13.84 -9.91
N ASP A 258 4.54 14.91 -10.57
CA ASP A 258 3.30 14.87 -11.36
C ASP A 258 3.55 14.02 -12.61
N GLU A 259 2.54 13.29 -13.09
CA GLU A 259 2.64 12.61 -14.39
C GLU A 259 2.96 13.58 -15.53
N ASN A 260 2.47 14.82 -15.41
CA ASN A 260 2.74 15.92 -16.32
C ASN A 260 4.18 16.44 -16.20
N ASP A 261 4.90 16.12 -15.12
CA ASP A 261 6.29 16.56 -14.96
C ASP A 261 7.19 15.93 -16.04
N CYS A 262 6.83 14.75 -16.56
CA CYS A 262 7.58 14.05 -17.60
C CYS A 262 7.69 14.81 -18.92
N GLU A 263 6.84 15.81 -19.16
CA GLU A 263 6.85 16.65 -20.36
C GLU A 263 7.92 17.76 -20.30
N PHE A 264 8.41 18.09 -19.11
CA PHE A 264 9.45 19.12 -18.92
C PHE A 264 10.89 18.59 -19.03
N TYR A 265 11.05 17.28 -19.19
CA TYR A 265 12.35 16.61 -19.31
C TYR A 265 12.53 15.98 -20.69
N ASP A 266 13.74 16.10 -21.23
CA ASP A 266 14.14 15.35 -22.43
C ASP A 266 14.10 13.84 -22.16
N GLU A 267 13.88 13.01 -23.19
CA GLU A 267 13.72 11.56 -22.99
C GLU A 267 14.91 10.89 -22.32
N ASP A 268 16.11 11.41 -22.56
CA ASP A 268 17.38 10.92 -22.02
C ASP A 268 17.81 11.63 -20.73
N ASP A 269 17.01 12.57 -20.22
CA ASP A 269 17.34 13.33 -19.02
C ASP A 269 17.45 12.37 -17.82
N PRO A 270 18.61 12.35 -17.13
CA PRO A 270 18.79 11.50 -15.97
C PRO A 270 17.87 11.87 -14.81
N ASP A 271 17.14 12.98 -14.81
CA ASP A 271 16.20 13.39 -13.77
C ASP A 271 14.73 13.18 -14.17
N ARG A 272 14.46 12.74 -15.42
CA ARG A 272 13.11 12.45 -15.89
C ARG A 272 12.43 11.40 -15.01
N PRO A 273 11.18 11.64 -14.56
CA PRO A 273 10.46 10.66 -13.78
C PRO A 273 10.18 9.37 -14.56
N THR A 274 10.33 8.25 -13.89
CA THR A 274 10.07 6.92 -14.45
C THR A 274 8.63 6.49 -14.15
N PRO A 275 8.08 5.47 -14.85
CA PRO A 275 6.71 5.00 -14.58
C PRO A 275 6.45 4.60 -13.13
N ILE A 276 7.46 4.10 -12.42
CA ILE A 276 7.33 3.80 -10.99
C ILE A 276 7.21 5.07 -10.14
N ASP A 277 7.86 6.17 -10.54
CA ASP A 277 7.85 7.43 -9.80
C ASP A 277 6.45 8.05 -9.87
N ILE A 278 5.84 8.02 -11.06
CA ILE A 278 4.44 8.43 -11.29
C ILE A 278 3.48 7.55 -10.48
N GLN A 279 3.68 6.23 -10.49
CA GLN A 279 2.84 5.32 -9.71
C GLN A 279 2.92 5.60 -8.20
N LEU A 280 4.14 5.87 -7.69
CA LEU A 280 4.36 6.21 -6.30
C LEU A 280 3.76 7.57 -5.94
N ALA A 281 3.76 8.53 -6.87
CA ALA A 281 3.08 9.80 -6.74
C ALA A 281 1.56 9.61 -6.58
N TRP A 282 0.95 8.84 -7.48
CA TRP A 282 -0.48 8.52 -7.42
C TRP A 282 -0.90 7.81 -6.12
N ASN A 283 -0.11 6.84 -5.66
CA ASN A 283 -0.39 6.10 -4.41
C ASN A 283 -0.47 6.99 -3.15
N ARG A 284 0.06 8.22 -3.21
CA ARG A 284 0.03 9.17 -2.09
C ARG A 284 -1.26 9.95 -2.01
N THR A 285 -1.86 10.24 -3.15
CA THR A 285 -3.04 11.09 -3.23
C THR A 285 -4.31 10.28 -3.39
N ALA A 286 -4.19 8.98 -3.70
CA ALA A 286 -5.31 8.07 -3.84
C ALA A 286 -5.95 7.64 -2.51
N ASP A 287 -7.20 7.19 -2.60
CA ASP A 287 -7.84 6.43 -1.54
C ASP A 287 -7.08 5.13 -1.26
N LYS A 288 -6.78 4.87 0.01
CA LYS A 288 -6.07 3.64 0.40
C LYS A 288 -6.37 3.19 1.82
N LEU A 289 -6.36 1.87 1.99
CA LEU A 289 -6.38 1.20 3.29
C LEU A 289 -4.94 0.86 3.70
N SER A 290 -4.56 1.22 4.93
CA SER A 290 -3.23 0.96 5.50
C SER A 290 -2.09 1.55 4.65
N GLY A 291 -0.85 1.15 4.92
CA GLY A 291 0.35 1.70 4.29
C GLY A 291 0.93 2.87 5.07
N TRP A 292 1.23 3.96 4.37
CA TRP A 292 1.75 5.20 4.94
C TRP A 292 0.80 6.37 4.66
N GLY A 293 0.55 7.21 5.65
CA GLY A 293 -0.20 8.46 5.44
C GLY A 293 0.58 9.40 4.54
N TYR A 294 -0.11 10.11 3.66
CA TYR A 294 0.51 11.23 2.98
C TYR A 294 0.38 12.50 3.81
N TRP A 295 1.52 13.14 4.03
CA TRP A 295 1.66 14.42 4.72
C TRP A 295 2.11 15.43 3.67
N GLY A 296 1.34 16.48 3.41
CA GLY A 296 1.69 17.42 2.33
C GLY A 296 2.78 18.42 2.74
N GLN A 297 2.81 18.83 4.01
CA GLN A 297 3.81 19.79 4.50
C GLN A 297 4.83 19.15 5.45
N GLN A 298 4.36 18.59 6.56
CA GLN A 298 5.19 17.99 7.62
C GLN A 298 4.42 16.83 8.28
N VAL A 299 5.15 15.94 8.95
CA VAL A 299 4.52 14.83 9.68
C VAL A 299 3.84 15.36 10.94
N GLU A 300 2.53 15.13 11.03
CA GLU A 300 1.73 15.54 12.18
C GLU A 300 1.13 14.32 12.89
N HIS A 301 1.99 13.57 13.58
CA HIS A 301 1.60 12.37 14.32
C HIS A 301 0.42 12.65 15.24
N GLN A 302 -0.63 11.84 15.08
CA GLN A 302 -1.77 11.84 15.99
C GLN A 302 -1.56 10.75 17.05
N TYR A 303 -1.88 11.06 18.30
CA TYR A 303 -1.62 10.17 19.43
C TYR A 303 -2.92 9.61 20.00
N CYS A 304 -2.88 8.33 20.36
CA CYS A 304 -4.01 7.68 21.02
C CYS A 304 -4.26 8.33 22.40
N ARG A 305 -5.52 8.67 22.69
CA ARG A 305 -5.90 9.33 23.95
C ARG A 305 -5.74 8.43 25.18
N ILE A 306 -5.61 7.11 24.98
CA ILE A 306 -5.49 6.12 26.05
C ILE A 306 -4.02 5.75 26.33
N CYS A 307 -3.26 5.29 25.32
CA CYS A 307 -1.85 4.88 25.51
C CYS A 307 -0.81 5.92 25.12
N ASN A 308 -1.21 7.04 24.52
CA ASN A 308 -0.32 8.09 24.02
C ASN A 308 0.75 7.58 23.02
N GLN A 309 0.47 6.47 22.34
CA GLN A 309 1.31 5.97 21.24
C GLN A 309 0.86 6.60 19.92
N PRO A 310 1.79 6.80 18.96
CA PRO A 310 1.46 7.29 17.64
C PRO A 310 0.48 6.33 16.95
N MET A 311 -0.55 6.90 16.34
CA MET A 311 -1.57 6.17 15.60
C MET A 311 -1.08 5.88 14.19
N GLN A 312 -1.58 4.80 13.59
CA GLN A 312 -1.18 4.37 12.26
C GLN A 312 -2.29 4.66 11.26
N LEU A 313 -1.93 4.80 9.99
CA LEU A 313 -2.92 4.94 8.92
C LEU A 313 -3.89 3.76 8.94
N PHE A 314 -5.16 4.07 9.19
CA PHE A 314 -6.26 3.14 9.01
C PHE A 314 -6.77 3.26 7.58
N TYR A 315 -7.19 4.46 7.18
CA TYR A 315 -7.67 4.76 5.85
C TYR A 315 -7.29 6.18 5.43
N GLN A 316 -7.03 6.39 4.15
CA GLN A 316 -6.84 7.70 3.55
C GLN A 316 -7.94 7.93 2.51
N LEU A 317 -8.59 9.08 2.60
CA LEU A 317 -9.52 9.58 1.59
C LEU A 317 -8.83 10.73 0.84
N GLY A 318 -8.69 10.59 -0.47
CA GLY A 318 -7.95 11.52 -1.31
C GLY A 318 -8.60 11.83 -2.66
N HIS A 319 -7.77 12.22 -3.63
CA HIS A 319 -8.19 12.67 -4.96
C HIS A 319 -8.34 11.51 -5.93
N GLY A 320 -9.17 10.52 -5.59
CA GLY A 320 -9.34 9.44 -6.56
C GLY A 320 -9.94 8.20 -5.98
N ILE A 321 -11.26 8.18 -5.98
CA ILE A 321 -11.91 6.99 -6.49
C ILE A 321 -11.87 7.05 -8.01
N GLU A 322 -10.97 6.29 -8.63
CA GLU A 322 -11.06 6.07 -10.07
C GLU A 322 -12.27 5.18 -10.36
N TYR A 323 -13.32 5.77 -10.93
CA TYR A 323 -14.49 5.04 -11.42
C TYR A 323 -14.67 5.33 -12.90
N GLU A 324 -14.53 4.30 -13.74
CA GLU A 324 -14.68 4.38 -15.20
C GLU A 324 -13.88 5.53 -15.87
N GLY A 325 -12.68 5.82 -15.35
CA GLY A 325 -11.80 6.88 -15.86
C GLY A 325 -12.16 8.30 -15.41
N SER A 326 -13.11 8.45 -14.47
CA SER A 326 -13.41 9.72 -13.79
C SER A 326 -12.89 9.70 -12.35
N THR A 327 -12.38 10.82 -11.86
CA THR A 327 -12.10 11.07 -10.44
C THR A 327 -13.44 11.22 -9.71
N GLY A 328 -13.96 10.10 -9.21
CA GLY A 328 -15.36 9.94 -8.80
C GLY A 328 -15.71 10.51 -7.42
N LEU A 329 -14.75 10.76 -6.54
CA LEU A 329 -14.94 11.48 -5.28
C LEU A 329 -13.70 12.32 -4.99
N ASP A 330 -13.89 13.63 -4.91
CA ASP A 330 -12.86 14.62 -4.61
C ASP A 330 -13.29 15.33 -3.33
N TYR A 331 -12.76 14.88 -2.19
CA TYR A 331 -13.24 15.30 -0.86
C TYR A 331 -12.89 16.74 -0.55
N ASP A 332 -11.76 17.20 -1.09
CA ASP A 332 -11.32 18.58 -1.12
C ASP A 332 -10.24 18.66 -2.20
N VAL A 333 -10.19 19.73 -3.00
CA VAL A 333 -9.19 19.90 -4.08
C VAL A 333 -7.79 20.19 -3.54
N ASP A 334 -7.69 20.58 -2.27
CA ASP A 334 -6.45 21.01 -1.63
C ASP A 334 -6.09 20.19 -0.37
N ASN A 335 -6.88 19.15 0.00
CA ASN A 335 -6.64 18.37 1.23
C ASN A 335 -6.89 16.87 1.06
N LEU A 336 -6.13 16.06 1.82
CA LEU A 336 -6.34 14.63 2.04
C LEU A 336 -6.83 14.38 3.46
N LEU A 337 -7.86 13.56 3.64
CA LEU A 337 -8.31 13.17 4.97
C LEU A 337 -7.65 11.86 5.39
N LEU A 338 -6.77 11.94 6.39
CA LEU A 338 -6.17 10.80 7.05
C LEU A 338 -7.04 10.34 8.22
N ILE A 339 -7.47 9.08 8.18
CA ILE A 339 -8.10 8.38 9.31
C ILE A 339 -7.03 7.49 9.92
N LEU A 340 -6.68 7.78 11.17
CA LEU A 340 -5.63 7.11 11.91
C LEU A 340 -6.25 6.30 13.05
N GLN A 341 -5.74 5.10 13.32
CA GLN A 341 -6.22 4.22 14.39
C GLN A 341 -5.08 3.80 15.32
N CYS A 342 -5.38 3.63 16.60
CA CYS A 342 -4.42 3.07 17.54
C CYS A 342 -4.15 1.58 17.26
N ALA A 343 -2.87 1.19 17.36
CA ALA A 343 -2.45 -0.20 17.19
C ALA A 343 -2.97 -1.13 18.30
N GLU A 344 -3.34 -0.61 19.47
CA GLU A 344 -3.85 -1.41 20.60
C GLU A 344 -5.34 -1.16 20.86
N HIS A 345 -5.79 0.10 20.86
CA HIS A 345 -7.17 0.48 21.16
C HIS A 345 -7.99 0.67 19.87
N LYS A 346 -8.71 -0.37 19.44
CA LYS A 346 -9.37 -0.42 18.12
C LYS A 346 -10.55 0.52 17.93
N ASP A 347 -11.08 1.07 19.02
CA ASP A 347 -12.15 2.07 18.97
C ASP A 347 -11.59 3.51 19.00
N GLU A 348 -10.27 3.69 19.14
CA GLU A 348 -9.63 5.00 19.14
C GLU A 348 -9.18 5.37 17.73
N PHE A 349 -9.82 6.41 17.20
CA PHE A 349 -9.53 7.00 15.90
C PHE A 349 -9.17 8.49 16.01
N SER A 350 -8.37 8.97 15.07
CA SER A 350 -8.17 10.39 14.81
C SER A 350 -8.41 10.68 13.32
N CYS A 351 -8.91 11.87 13.02
CA CYS A 351 -9.09 12.38 11.67
C CYS A 351 -8.22 13.62 11.53
N TYR A 352 -7.45 13.69 10.45
CA TYR A 352 -6.53 14.78 10.18
C TYR A 352 -6.57 15.16 8.70
N ASP A 353 -6.81 16.43 8.41
CA ASP A 353 -6.77 16.97 7.06
C ASP A 353 -5.34 17.40 6.72
N SER A 354 -4.69 16.64 5.85
CA SER A 354 -3.37 16.97 5.34
C SER A 354 -3.50 17.83 4.10
N ALA A 355 -3.18 19.12 4.22
CA ALA A 355 -3.08 20.05 3.09
C ALA A 355 -1.85 19.74 2.23
N PHE A 356 -1.99 19.96 0.91
CA PHE A 356 -0.87 19.90 -0.05
C PHE A 356 0.13 21.05 0.09
#